data_AF-A0A177NFX2-F1
#
_entry.id   AF-A0A177NFX2-F1
#
_cell.length_a   1.000
_cell.length_b   1.000
_cell.length_c   1.000
_cell.angle_alpha   90.00
_cell.angle_beta   90.00
_cell.angle_gamma   90.00
#
_symmetry.space_group_name_H-M   'P 1'
#
loop_
_entity.id
_entity.type
_entity.pdbx_description
1 polymer ?
#
loop_
_entity_poly.entity_id
_entity_poly.type
_entity_poly.pdbx_seq_one_letter_code
_entity_poly.pdbx_strand_id
1 'polypeptide(L)'
;MKPAKLTFFAIAVSAVAPFAGPARAELTTHPFDQAPITQVQPADAAEPAETPATDAAPAPVAPTEPTPSPNPPAFSFTDQFGKQKYSTCSMTYHLSGFSLGYKQYDGLGEVTCRNGQKAQVVLSSKSIGFTIGKSDIEGEGHFTDVKDIKEIYGNYISLGNHFGFINSIDRQILTRGEISLALIGKGRGFDIGVTIGDLTIRWR
;
A
#
# COMPACT_ATOMS: atom_id res chain seq x y z
N MET A 1 26.43 64.26 -37.96
CA MET A 1 25.79 63.48 -36.87
C MET A 1 26.82 63.23 -35.79
N LYS A 2 26.53 63.61 -34.53
CA LYS A 2 27.46 63.63 -33.40
C LYS A 2 26.93 62.62 -32.35
N PRO A 3 27.73 61.64 -31.88
CA PRO A 3 27.23 60.68 -30.89
C PRO A 3 27.13 61.33 -29.51
N ALA A 4 25.95 61.18 -28.90
CA ALA A 4 25.62 61.69 -27.58
C ALA A 4 26.42 60.95 -26.49
N LYS A 5 27.02 61.72 -25.57
CA LYS A 5 27.64 61.22 -24.34
C LYS A 5 26.56 60.70 -23.41
N LEU A 6 26.63 59.42 -23.06
CA LEU A 6 25.80 58.81 -22.03
C LEU A 6 26.48 59.04 -20.67
N THR A 7 25.87 59.90 -19.86
CA THR A 7 26.35 60.27 -18.52
C THR A 7 26.10 59.10 -17.56
N PHE A 8 27.17 58.56 -16.97
CA PHE A 8 27.11 57.58 -15.89
C PHE A 8 26.54 58.23 -14.63
N PHE A 9 25.38 57.78 -14.17
CA PHE A 9 24.89 58.06 -12.81
C PHE A 9 25.51 57.04 -11.86
N ALA A 10 26.40 57.51 -10.99
CA ALA A 10 26.89 56.74 -9.85
C ALA A 10 25.77 56.63 -8.81
N ILE A 11 25.17 55.45 -8.68
CA ILE A 11 24.27 55.13 -7.57
C ILE A 11 25.15 54.81 -6.36
N ALA A 12 25.19 55.74 -5.41
CA ALA A 12 25.76 55.50 -4.08
C ALA A 12 24.90 54.46 -3.36
N VAL A 13 25.44 53.27 -3.14
CA VAL A 13 24.82 52.25 -2.29
C VAL A 13 25.04 52.66 -0.84
N SER A 14 23.96 53.11 -0.21
CA SER A 14 23.90 53.43 1.22
C SER A 14 24.19 52.20 2.08
N ALA A 15 24.85 52.46 3.20
CA ALA A 15 25.37 51.52 4.18
C ALA A 15 24.37 50.43 4.61
N VAL A 16 24.85 49.18 4.60
CA VAL A 16 24.19 48.01 5.19
C VAL A 16 24.47 48.02 6.69
N ALA A 17 23.41 48.01 7.50
CA ALA A 17 23.48 47.86 8.95
C ALA A 17 24.11 46.50 9.36
N PRO A 18 24.78 46.39 10.51
CA PRO A 18 25.35 45.13 10.95
C PRO A 18 24.25 44.10 11.26
N PHE A 19 24.27 42.99 10.52
CA PHE A 19 23.48 41.81 10.80
C PHE A 19 23.78 41.30 12.21
N ALA A 20 22.76 41.26 13.07
CA ALA A 20 22.77 40.46 14.28
C ALA A 20 22.96 38.98 13.87
N GLY A 21 24.09 38.41 14.29
CA GLY A 21 24.42 37.01 14.01
C GLY A 21 23.41 36.03 14.63
N PRO A 22 23.29 34.81 14.08
CA PRO A 22 22.44 33.79 14.68
C PRO A 22 23.03 33.37 16.04
N ALA A 23 22.14 33.26 17.03
CA ALA A 23 22.44 32.70 18.33
C ALA A 23 23.09 31.31 18.18
N ARG A 24 24.23 31.11 18.84
CA ARG A 24 24.81 29.79 19.05
C ARG A 24 23.80 28.96 19.85
N ALA A 25 23.21 27.94 19.24
CA ALA A 25 22.65 26.84 19.99
C ALA A 25 23.84 26.05 20.56
N GLU A 26 24.05 26.13 21.87
CA GLU A 26 24.94 25.23 22.58
C GLU A 26 24.39 23.80 22.43
N LEU A 27 25.17 22.97 21.75
CA LEU A 27 24.93 21.54 21.63
C LEU A 27 25.28 20.90 22.98
N THR A 28 24.30 20.80 23.87
CA THR A 28 24.45 20.06 25.12
C THR A 28 24.65 18.58 24.78
N THR A 29 25.89 18.14 24.76
CA THR A 29 26.27 16.74 24.64
C THR A 29 25.90 16.03 25.93
N HIS A 30 24.73 15.38 25.97
CA HIS A 30 24.42 14.42 27.00
C HIS A 30 25.17 13.10 26.69
N PRO A 31 25.92 12.53 27.64
CA PRO A 31 26.60 11.25 27.44
C PRO A 31 25.57 10.11 27.34
N PHE A 32 25.54 9.44 26.18
CA PHE A 32 24.73 8.26 25.88
C PHE A 32 25.29 6.97 26.52
N ASP A 33 25.74 7.00 27.78
CA ASP A 33 26.48 5.88 28.39
C ASP A 33 25.68 5.10 29.45
N GLN A 34 24.35 5.02 29.31
CA GLN A 34 23.51 4.13 30.13
C GLN A 34 22.32 3.59 29.34
N ALA A 35 22.59 2.73 28.35
CA ALA A 35 21.61 1.74 27.91
C ALA A 35 22.26 0.36 28.06
N PRO A 36 21.65 -0.60 28.78
CA PRO A 36 22.18 -1.94 28.86
C PRO A 36 22.09 -2.58 27.47
N ILE A 37 23.27 -2.73 26.87
CA ILE A 37 23.53 -3.57 25.71
C ILE A 37 23.38 -5.04 26.13
N THR A 38 22.20 -5.62 25.92
CA THR A 38 22.07 -7.07 25.91
C THR A 38 22.82 -7.58 24.69
N GLN A 39 24.02 -8.09 24.93
CA GLN A 39 24.83 -8.80 23.95
C GLN A 39 24.10 -10.08 23.55
N VAL A 40 23.72 -10.22 22.28
CA VAL A 40 23.39 -11.52 21.69
C VAL A 40 24.64 -11.99 20.96
N GLN A 41 25.30 -12.94 21.60
CA GLN A 41 26.52 -13.59 21.14
C GLN A 41 26.21 -14.52 19.95
N PRO A 42 27.11 -14.61 18.95
CA PRO A 42 26.99 -15.55 17.84
C PRO A 42 27.71 -16.87 18.17
N ALA A 43 26.94 -17.96 18.22
CA ALA A 43 27.34 -19.37 18.28
C ALA A 43 26.01 -20.16 18.15
N ASP A 44 25.78 -21.18 17.34
CA ASP A 44 26.61 -22.10 16.56
C ASP A 44 25.75 -22.64 15.41
N ALA A 45 26.41 -23.08 14.34
CA ALA A 45 25.78 -23.91 13.32
C ALA A 45 25.53 -25.33 13.86
N ALA A 46 24.28 -25.79 13.88
CA ALA A 46 23.93 -27.22 13.88
C ALA A 46 22.44 -27.45 13.52
N GLU A 47 22.23 -27.96 12.31
CA GLU A 47 21.21 -28.94 11.87
C GLU A 47 19.67 -28.70 12.00
N PRO A 48 18.87 -29.37 11.14
CA PRO A 48 17.52 -28.93 10.77
C PRO A 48 16.48 -29.45 11.76
N ALA A 49 15.91 -28.54 12.55
CA ALA A 49 14.75 -28.85 13.36
C ALA A 49 13.46 -28.70 12.52
N GLU A 50 12.87 -29.86 12.25
CA GLU A 50 11.48 -30.16 11.99
C GLU A 50 10.47 -29.00 11.91
N THR A 51 9.68 -29.04 10.83
CA THR A 51 8.36 -28.43 10.73
C THR A 51 7.55 -28.60 12.02
N PRO A 52 7.16 -27.53 12.73
CA PRO A 52 6.01 -27.61 13.61
C PRO A 52 4.79 -27.55 12.69
N ALA A 53 4.16 -28.70 12.49
CA ALA A 53 2.75 -28.71 12.16
C ALA A 53 1.99 -27.95 13.25
N THR A 54 1.12 -27.04 12.80
CA THR A 54 -0.08 -26.59 13.51
C THR A 54 0.13 -26.06 14.93
N ASP A 55 0.05 -24.74 15.09
CA ASP A 55 -0.94 -24.18 16.01
C ASP A 55 -1.24 -22.71 15.72
N ALA A 56 -2.54 -22.45 15.59
CA ALA A 56 -3.22 -21.17 15.66
C ALA A 56 -2.73 -20.03 14.76
N ALA A 57 -3.35 -19.95 13.58
CA ALA A 57 -3.82 -18.65 13.11
C ALA A 57 -4.41 -17.87 14.30
N PRO A 58 -4.14 -16.56 14.47
CA PRO A 58 -4.90 -15.77 15.43
C PRO A 58 -6.37 -16.01 15.12
N ALA A 59 -7.10 -16.52 16.12
CA ALA A 59 -8.52 -16.80 15.98
C ALA A 59 -9.19 -15.59 15.32
N PRO A 60 -10.12 -15.79 14.37
CA PRO A 60 -10.87 -14.68 13.82
C PRO A 60 -11.51 -13.95 15.01
N VAL A 61 -11.12 -12.70 15.23
CA VAL A 61 -11.77 -11.85 16.22
C VAL A 61 -13.23 -11.80 15.79
N ALA A 62 -14.07 -12.51 16.53
CA ALA A 62 -15.49 -12.55 16.27
C ALA A 62 -16.01 -11.10 16.20
N PRO A 63 -16.87 -10.75 15.23
CA PRO A 63 -17.57 -9.49 15.27
C PRO A 63 -18.24 -9.38 16.65
N THR A 64 -17.89 -8.35 17.41
CA THR A 64 -18.59 -8.07 18.67
C THR A 64 -20.03 -7.70 18.29
N GLU A 65 -20.96 -8.63 18.50
CA GLU A 65 -22.37 -8.41 18.20
C GLU A 65 -22.86 -7.18 18.99
N PRO A 66 -23.53 -6.21 18.34
CA PRO A 66 -24.24 -5.16 19.07
C PRO A 66 -25.34 -5.80 19.92
N THR A 67 -25.33 -5.50 21.21
CA THR A 67 -26.27 -6.04 22.20
C THR A 67 -27.73 -5.76 21.77
N PRO A 68 -28.63 -6.75 21.77
CA PRO A 68 -30.01 -6.54 21.30
C PRO A 68 -30.80 -5.66 22.28
N SER A 69 -31.24 -4.50 21.80
CA SER A 69 -32.22 -3.64 22.48
C SER A 69 -33.60 -4.31 22.49
N PRO A 70 -34.36 -4.29 23.61
CA PRO A 70 -35.64 -4.97 23.71
C PRO A 70 -36.74 -4.18 22.97
N ASN A 71 -37.17 -4.72 21.82
CA ASN A 71 -38.37 -4.38 21.04
C ASN A 71 -38.51 -2.98 20.42
N PRO A 72 -38.18 -2.85 19.12
CA PRO A 72 -38.93 -2.06 18.15
C PRO A 72 -39.72 -2.96 17.16
N PRO A 73 -40.73 -2.44 16.43
CA PRO A 73 -41.60 -3.26 15.57
C PRO A 73 -40.79 -4.03 14.52
N ALA A 74 -41.27 -5.24 14.20
CA ALA A 74 -40.60 -6.28 13.40
C ALA A 74 -39.82 -5.75 12.19
N PHE A 75 -38.55 -5.41 12.41
CA PHE A 75 -37.57 -5.28 11.35
C PHE A 75 -37.28 -6.69 10.85
N SER A 76 -37.81 -7.03 9.68
CA SER A 76 -37.46 -8.27 8.98
C SER A 76 -36.04 -8.12 8.44
N PHE A 77 -35.05 -8.58 9.22
CA PHE A 77 -33.65 -8.66 8.78
C PHE A 77 -33.53 -9.44 7.45
N THR A 78 -34.39 -10.42 7.24
CA THR A 78 -34.45 -11.21 6.01
C THR A 78 -34.94 -10.41 4.79
N ASP A 79 -35.69 -9.32 4.96
CA ASP A 79 -36.12 -8.46 3.85
C ASP A 79 -35.08 -7.37 3.50
N GLN A 80 -34.25 -6.96 4.47
CA GLN A 80 -33.12 -6.05 4.20
C GLN A 80 -31.89 -6.77 3.63
N PHE A 81 -31.65 -8.02 4.04
CA PHE A 81 -30.50 -8.83 3.59
C PHE A 81 -30.91 -9.94 2.59
N GLY A 82 -32.21 -10.08 2.33
CA GLY A 82 -32.74 -11.02 1.35
C GLY A 82 -32.40 -10.58 -0.06
N LYS A 83 -31.53 -11.34 -0.71
CA LYS A 83 -30.99 -11.22 -2.08
C LYS A 83 -29.58 -10.62 -2.22
N GLN A 84 -28.98 -10.08 -1.17
CA GLN A 84 -27.57 -9.66 -1.24
C GLN A 84 -26.68 -10.88 -1.04
N LYS A 85 -26.50 -11.68 -2.09
CA LYS A 85 -25.48 -12.73 -2.07
C LYS A 85 -24.12 -12.04 -2.16
N TYR A 86 -23.50 -11.78 -1.00
CA TYR A 86 -22.07 -11.51 -0.94
C TYR A 86 -21.37 -12.60 -1.75
N SER A 87 -20.86 -12.19 -2.89
CA SER A 87 -20.24 -13.07 -3.85
C SER A 87 -18.74 -12.95 -3.70
N THR A 88 -18.06 -14.09 -3.71
CA THR A 88 -16.61 -14.08 -3.90
C THR A 88 -16.34 -13.96 -5.40
N CYS A 89 -15.41 -13.08 -5.76
CA CYS A 89 -14.95 -12.94 -7.13
C CYS A 89 -13.45 -13.19 -7.20
N SER A 90 -12.99 -13.81 -8.28
CA SER A 90 -11.58 -13.97 -8.57
C SER A 90 -11.20 -13.09 -9.75
N MET A 91 -9.98 -12.60 -9.75
CA MET A 91 -9.44 -11.73 -10.79
C MET A 91 -8.10 -12.26 -11.23
N THR A 92 -7.88 -12.41 -12.52
CA THR A 92 -6.51 -12.54 -13.05
C THR A 92 -6.04 -11.15 -13.47
N TYR A 93 -4.78 -10.83 -13.24
CA TYR A 93 -4.24 -9.53 -13.61
C TYR A 93 -2.82 -9.59 -14.14
N HIS A 94 -2.50 -8.63 -15.01
CA HIS A 94 -1.16 -8.34 -15.48
C HIS A 94 -0.91 -6.84 -15.34
N LEU A 95 0.15 -6.48 -14.63
CA LEU A 95 0.59 -5.11 -14.43
C LEU A 95 2.00 -4.94 -14.98
N SER A 96 2.24 -3.84 -15.68
CA SER A 96 3.56 -3.43 -16.14
C SER A 96 3.87 -2.05 -15.59
N GLY A 97 5.11 -1.85 -15.18
CA GLY A 97 5.47 -0.63 -14.50
C GLY A 97 6.94 -0.28 -14.57
N PHE A 98 7.22 0.88 -14.00
CA PHE A 98 8.57 1.32 -13.76
C PHE A 98 8.70 1.87 -12.34
N SER A 99 9.92 1.84 -11.84
CA SER A 99 10.29 2.50 -10.59
C SER A 99 11.36 3.55 -10.86
N LEU A 100 11.16 4.75 -10.30
CA LEU A 100 12.14 5.85 -10.32
C LEU A 100 11.91 6.76 -9.10
N GLY A 101 12.22 6.26 -7.90
CA GLY A 101 11.92 6.92 -6.61
C GLY A 101 10.46 6.75 -6.15
N TYR A 102 9.57 6.38 -7.06
CA TYR A 102 8.24 5.83 -6.80
C TYR A 102 7.98 4.69 -7.79
N LYS A 103 7.15 3.74 -7.38
CA LYS A 103 6.68 2.65 -8.22
C LYS A 103 5.34 3.03 -8.84
N GLN A 104 5.22 2.86 -10.15
CA GLN A 104 3.96 2.98 -10.87
C GLN A 104 3.75 1.72 -11.71
N TYR A 105 2.58 1.12 -11.55
CA TYR A 105 2.14 -0.03 -12.32
C TYR A 105 0.78 0.24 -12.94
N ASP A 106 0.63 -0.09 -14.21
CA ASP A 106 -0.64 0.01 -14.93
C ASP A 106 -0.88 -1.29 -15.70
N GLY A 107 -2.14 -1.68 -15.85
CA GLY A 107 -2.45 -2.93 -16.53
C GLY A 107 -3.92 -3.28 -16.55
N LEU A 108 -4.19 -4.55 -16.77
CA LEU A 108 -5.54 -5.07 -17.00
C LEU A 108 -5.80 -6.29 -16.12
N GLY A 109 -7.08 -6.53 -15.87
CA GLY A 109 -7.53 -7.78 -15.28
C GLY A 109 -8.89 -8.23 -15.80
N GLU A 110 -9.18 -9.50 -15.61
CA GLU A 110 -10.50 -10.11 -15.82
C GLU A 110 -11.03 -10.59 -14.47
N VAL A 111 -12.16 -10.04 -14.04
CA VAL A 111 -12.87 -10.45 -12.82
C VAL A 111 -13.97 -11.43 -13.19
N THR A 112 -14.03 -12.55 -12.49
CA THR A 112 -15.08 -13.56 -12.58
C THR A 112 -15.67 -13.81 -11.19
N CYS A 113 -16.96 -13.56 -11.04
CA CYS A 113 -17.70 -13.80 -9.80
C CYS A 113 -18.37 -15.17 -9.82
N ARG A 114 -18.56 -15.78 -8.64
CA ARG A 114 -19.22 -17.10 -8.52
C ARG A 114 -20.66 -17.14 -9.04
N ASN A 115 -21.32 -15.99 -9.16
CA ASN A 115 -22.64 -15.84 -9.76
C ASN A 115 -22.62 -15.86 -11.30
N GLY A 116 -21.45 -16.04 -11.92
CA GLY A 116 -21.25 -16.07 -13.38
C GLY A 116 -21.01 -14.72 -14.02
N GLN A 117 -21.07 -13.62 -13.25
CA GLN A 117 -20.78 -12.29 -13.78
C GLN A 117 -19.29 -12.12 -14.06
N LYS A 118 -18.97 -11.39 -15.13
CA LYS A 118 -17.60 -11.08 -15.54
C LYS A 118 -17.43 -9.58 -15.78
N ALA A 119 -16.23 -9.08 -15.51
CA ALA A 119 -15.87 -7.69 -15.78
C ALA A 119 -14.41 -7.58 -16.23
N GLN A 120 -14.17 -6.79 -17.27
CA GLN A 120 -12.84 -6.36 -17.66
C GLN A 120 -12.49 -5.08 -16.90
N VAL A 121 -11.32 -5.07 -16.26
CA VAL A 121 -10.88 -3.96 -15.41
C VAL A 121 -9.57 -3.37 -15.92
N VAL A 122 -9.43 -2.05 -15.76
CA VAL A 122 -8.17 -1.34 -15.87
C VAL A 122 -7.64 -1.09 -14.46
N LEU A 123 -6.40 -1.51 -14.23
CA LEU A 123 -5.74 -1.45 -12.94
C LEU A 123 -4.63 -0.41 -12.96
N SER A 124 -4.49 0.35 -11.88
CA SER A 124 -3.41 1.31 -11.69
C SER A 124 -2.96 1.30 -10.23
N SER A 125 -1.68 1.09 -9.97
CA SER A 125 -1.12 1.10 -8.63
C SER A 125 0.05 2.07 -8.52
N LYS A 126 0.11 2.76 -7.39
CA LYS A 126 1.20 3.67 -7.05
C LYS A 126 1.69 3.35 -5.65
N SER A 127 3.00 3.23 -5.50
CA SER A 127 3.62 3.03 -4.20
C SER A 127 4.98 3.73 -4.13
N ILE A 128 5.51 3.86 -2.93
CA ILE A 128 6.85 4.37 -2.72
C ILE A 128 7.83 3.21 -2.94
N GLY A 129 8.88 3.44 -3.72
CA GLY A 129 9.90 2.43 -3.95
C GLY A 129 11.24 3.04 -4.33
N PHE A 130 12.30 2.44 -3.80
CA PHE A 130 13.68 2.89 -4.02
C PHE A 130 14.36 2.18 -5.19
N THR A 131 13.65 1.29 -5.88
CA THR A 131 14.21 0.56 -7.03
C THR A 131 14.18 1.45 -8.28
N ILE A 132 15.08 1.17 -9.23
CA ILE A 132 15.09 1.81 -10.54
C ILE A 132 15.05 0.73 -11.60
N GLY A 133 14.04 0.77 -12.46
CA GLY A 133 13.91 -0.21 -13.54
C GLY A 133 12.47 -0.47 -13.96
N LYS A 134 12.31 -1.27 -15.02
CA LYS A 134 11.02 -1.81 -15.45
C LYS A 134 10.73 -3.12 -14.75
N SER A 135 9.45 -3.37 -14.51
CA SER A 135 9.01 -4.62 -13.88
C SER A 135 7.60 -4.97 -14.33
N ASP A 136 7.34 -6.27 -14.35
CA ASP A 136 6.05 -6.85 -14.71
C ASP A 136 5.58 -7.73 -13.56
N ILE A 137 4.28 -7.68 -13.28
CA ILE A 137 3.64 -8.45 -12.21
C ILE A 137 2.45 -9.19 -12.81
N GLU A 138 2.44 -10.50 -12.64
CA GLU A 138 1.33 -11.37 -13.02
C GLU A 138 0.78 -12.04 -11.77
N GLY A 139 -0.54 -12.11 -11.64
CA GLY A 139 -1.13 -12.65 -10.43
C GLY A 139 -2.63 -12.87 -10.46
N GLU A 140 -3.13 -13.29 -9.31
CA GLU A 140 -4.53 -13.47 -9.00
C GLU A 140 -4.97 -12.58 -7.84
N GLY A 141 -6.20 -12.09 -7.91
CA GLY A 141 -6.87 -11.33 -6.89
C GLY A 141 -8.14 -12.02 -6.44
N HIS A 142 -8.45 -12.01 -5.15
CA HIS A 142 -9.69 -12.55 -4.61
C HIS A 142 -10.44 -11.48 -3.84
N PHE A 143 -11.66 -11.18 -4.29
CA PHE A 143 -12.58 -10.27 -3.63
C PHE A 143 -13.50 -11.04 -2.69
N THR A 144 -13.72 -10.49 -1.50
CA THR A 144 -14.76 -10.91 -0.56
C THR A 144 -15.79 -9.81 -0.36
N ASP A 145 -16.97 -10.18 0.13
CA ASP A 145 -18.02 -9.23 0.52
C ASP A 145 -18.56 -8.36 -0.63
N VAL A 146 -18.48 -8.84 -1.87
CA VAL A 146 -19.00 -8.13 -3.05
C VAL A 146 -20.50 -8.36 -3.22
N LYS A 147 -21.32 -7.32 -3.03
CA LYS A 147 -22.79 -7.41 -3.20
C LYS A 147 -23.21 -7.32 -4.66
N ASP A 148 -22.54 -6.47 -5.43
CA ASP A 148 -22.74 -6.28 -6.87
C ASP A 148 -21.38 -6.14 -7.57
N ILE A 149 -21.21 -6.68 -8.78
CA ILE A 149 -19.94 -6.59 -9.53
C ILE A 149 -19.49 -5.15 -9.79
N LYS A 150 -20.41 -4.18 -9.81
CA LYS A 150 -20.07 -2.75 -9.94
C LYS A 150 -19.32 -2.22 -8.71
N GLU A 151 -19.42 -2.89 -7.57
CA GLU A 151 -18.69 -2.51 -6.36
C GLU A 151 -17.20 -2.89 -6.45
N ILE A 152 -16.74 -3.68 -7.41
CA ILE A 152 -15.28 -3.95 -7.53
C ILE A 152 -14.49 -2.72 -7.98
N TYR A 153 -15.15 -1.69 -8.53
CA TYR A 153 -14.49 -0.50 -9.06
C TYR A 153 -14.24 0.52 -7.95
N GLY A 154 -13.06 1.12 -7.92
CA GLY A 154 -12.69 2.17 -6.97
C GLY A 154 -11.25 2.05 -6.49
N ASN A 155 -10.95 2.78 -5.43
CA ASN A 155 -9.61 2.84 -4.83
C ASN A 155 -9.54 1.87 -3.65
N TYR A 156 -8.59 0.94 -3.72
CA TYR A 156 -8.27 -0.01 -2.68
C TYR A 156 -7.01 0.45 -1.96
N ILE A 157 -7.11 0.57 -0.65
CA ILE A 157 -6.01 1.01 0.19
C ILE A 157 -5.25 -0.23 0.67
N SER A 158 -3.93 -0.21 0.50
CA SER A 158 -3.08 -1.29 0.99
C SER A 158 -2.99 -1.24 2.52
N LEU A 159 -3.36 -2.33 3.18
CA LEU A 159 -3.21 -2.44 4.64
C LEU A 159 -1.85 -3.04 5.00
N GLY A 160 -0.77 -2.40 4.53
CA GLY A 160 0.61 -2.41 5.07
C GLY A 160 1.34 -3.73 5.38
N ASN A 161 0.68 -4.88 5.32
CA ASN A 161 1.17 -6.14 5.84
C ASN A 161 1.27 -7.12 4.68
N HIS A 162 2.49 -7.30 4.18
CA HIS A 162 2.81 -8.36 3.24
C HIS A 162 2.73 -9.68 4.00
N PHE A 163 1.86 -10.60 3.56
CA PHE A 163 1.61 -11.88 4.23
C PHE A 163 2.66 -12.95 3.90
N GLY A 164 3.90 -12.51 3.64
CA GLY A 164 5.06 -13.34 3.35
C GLY A 164 5.37 -13.51 1.85
N PHE A 165 6.65 -13.70 1.54
CA PHE A 165 7.14 -14.03 0.21
C PHE A 165 7.50 -15.52 0.15
N ILE A 166 6.92 -16.26 -0.80
CA ILE A 166 7.36 -17.64 -1.09
C ILE A 166 7.75 -17.73 -2.55
N ASN A 167 8.98 -18.15 -2.88
CA ASN A 167 9.39 -18.40 -4.26
C ASN A 167 9.11 -17.23 -5.24
N SER A 168 9.39 -15.99 -4.81
CA SER A 168 9.09 -14.74 -5.55
C SER A 168 7.60 -14.41 -5.76
N ILE A 169 6.71 -15.12 -5.06
CA ILE A 169 5.28 -14.81 -4.98
C ILE A 169 5.06 -13.95 -3.74
N ASP A 170 4.45 -12.79 -3.93
CA ASP A 170 4.03 -11.85 -2.90
C ASP A 170 2.54 -11.97 -2.63
N ARG A 171 2.14 -11.69 -1.39
CA ARG A 171 0.74 -11.71 -0.96
C ARG A 171 0.42 -10.47 -0.14
N GLN A 172 -0.65 -9.79 -0.49
CA GLN A 172 -1.09 -8.60 0.23
C GLN A 172 -2.60 -8.47 0.24
N ILE A 173 -3.13 -7.76 1.24
CA ILE A 173 -4.54 -7.45 1.37
C ILE A 173 -4.75 -5.95 1.19
N LEU A 174 -5.73 -5.60 0.36
CA LEU A 174 -6.21 -4.25 0.18
C LEU A 174 -7.69 -4.19 0.53
N THR A 175 -8.15 -3.01 0.95
CA THR A 175 -9.54 -2.84 1.39
C THR A 175 -10.17 -1.61 0.76
N ARG A 176 -11.49 -1.69 0.55
CA ARG A 176 -12.32 -0.60 0.08
C ARG A 176 -13.68 -0.67 0.77
N GLY A 177 -13.82 0.08 1.86
CA GLY A 177 -15.01 0.02 2.70
C GLY A 177 -15.18 -1.38 3.27
N GLU A 178 -16.29 -2.05 2.91
CA GLU A 178 -16.60 -3.42 3.35
C GLU A 178 -15.93 -4.50 2.48
N ILE A 179 -15.43 -4.16 1.29
CA ILE A 179 -14.86 -5.12 0.34
C ILE A 179 -13.37 -5.29 0.60
N SER A 180 -12.95 -6.54 0.77
CA SER A 180 -11.54 -6.91 0.86
C SER A 180 -11.05 -7.54 -0.46
N LEU A 181 -9.81 -7.25 -0.81
CA LEU A 181 -9.13 -7.77 -1.99
C LEU A 181 -7.79 -8.36 -1.57
N ALA A 182 -7.65 -9.67 -1.69
CA ALA A 182 -6.39 -10.36 -1.52
C ALA A 182 -5.67 -10.46 -2.87
N LEU A 183 -4.46 -9.94 -3.00
CA LEU A 183 -3.61 -10.10 -4.18
C LEU A 183 -2.51 -11.13 -3.92
N ILE A 184 -2.26 -11.95 -4.92
CA ILE A 184 -1.19 -12.94 -4.96
C ILE A 184 -0.51 -12.79 -6.32
N GLY A 185 0.75 -12.39 -6.34
CA GLY A 185 1.42 -12.07 -7.61
C GLY A 185 2.89 -12.43 -7.62
N LYS A 186 3.40 -12.70 -8.82
CA LYS A 186 4.82 -12.94 -9.07
C LYS A 186 5.41 -11.76 -9.83
N GLY A 187 6.49 -11.20 -9.28
CA GLY A 187 7.26 -10.13 -9.91
C GLY A 187 8.29 -10.69 -10.88
N ARG A 188 8.51 -9.98 -11.99
CA ARG A 188 9.61 -10.20 -12.94
C ARG A 188 10.35 -8.89 -13.17
N GLY A 189 11.67 -9.00 -13.36
CA GLY A 189 12.56 -7.87 -13.63
C GLY A 189 13.31 -7.41 -12.39
N PHE A 190 13.54 -6.10 -12.28
CA PHE A 190 14.28 -5.51 -11.16
C PHE A 190 13.54 -5.62 -9.82
N ASP A 191 12.23 -5.84 -9.86
CA ASP A 191 11.41 -6.09 -8.69
C ASP A 191 11.35 -7.60 -8.39
N ILE A 192 12.38 -8.10 -7.71
CA ILE A 192 12.42 -9.47 -7.13
C ILE A 192 11.57 -9.55 -5.83
N GLY A 193 10.68 -8.60 -5.63
CA GLY A 193 9.71 -8.50 -4.55
C GLY A 193 8.62 -7.52 -4.98
N VAL A 194 7.42 -8.03 -5.23
CA VAL A 194 6.29 -7.20 -5.64
C VAL A 194 5.92 -6.27 -4.48
N THR A 195 5.77 -4.98 -4.75
CA THR A 195 5.17 -4.05 -3.78
C THR A 195 4.08 -3.28 -4.50
N ILE A 196 2.88 -3.86 -4.54
CA ILE A 196 1.70 -3.15 -5.03
C ILE A 196 1.24 -2.25 -3.89
N GLY A 197 1.14 -0.95 -4.16
CA GLY A 197 0.63 0.01 -3.19
C GLY A 197 -0.89 0.06 -3.21
N ASP A 198 -1.42 1.26 -3.06
CA ASP A 198 -2.84 1.49 -3.33
C ASP A 198 -3.15 1.10 -4.78
N LEU A 199 -4.31 0.49 -4.98
CA LEU A 199 -4.74 -0.02 -6.27
C LEU A 199 -6.06 0.64 -6.67
N THR A 200 -6.07 1.28 -7.81
CA THR A 200 -7.28 1.81 -8.44
C THR A 200 -7.78 0.81 -9.48
N ILE A 201 -9.04 0.39 -9.34
CA ILE A 201 -9.74 -0.50 -10.27
C ILE A 201 -10.80 0.30 -11.01
N ARG A 202 -10.73 0.31 -12.34
CA ARG A 202 -11.66 1.02 -13.22
C ARG A 202 -12.30 0.07 -14.21
N TRP A 203 -13.48 0.45 -14.70
CA TRP A 203 -14.12 -0.23 -15.81
C TRP A 203 -13.35 0.01 -17.12
N ARG A 204 -13.27 -1.02 -17.97
CA ARG A 204 -12.64 -0.99 -19.30
C ARG A 204 -13.66 -0.76 -20.40
#